data_AF-A0A9E1IN67-F1
#
_entry.id   AF-A0A9E1IN67-F1
#
_cell.length_a   1.000
_cell.length_b   1.000
_cell.length_c   1.000
_cell.angle_alpha   90.00
_cell.angle_beta   90.00
_cell.angle_gamma   90.00
#
_symmetry.space_group_name_H-M   'P 1'
#
loop_
_entity.id
_entity.type
_entity.pdbx_description
1 polymer ?
#
loop_
_entity_poly.entity_id
_entity_poly.type
_entity_poly.pdbx_seq_one_letter_code
_entity_poly.pdbx_strand_id
1 'polypeptide(L)'
;MSEELDELFGEGTGTPKPRTGWAIFLLACGLILAFFGLACTSAPGGLIVLWAWSVIDKEVDRVESGYLPVDTLPQIRALQRLSQIALGLVIILFIIQVILLCMGFYEHVFAQLGYTIIPLLRSLLGTG
;
A
#
# COMPACT_ATOMS: atom_id res chain seq x y z
N MET A 1 -18.72 29.49 -22.02
CA MET A 1 -17.36 29.86 -22.48
C MET A 1 -16.61 30.73 -21.46
N SER A 2 -17.29 31.56 -20.65
CA SER A 2 -16.69 32.17 -19.45
C SER A 2 -16.43 31.15 -18.33
N GLU A 3 -17.29 30.14 -18.17
CA GLU A 3 -17.15 29.11 -17.12
C GLU A 3 -15.88 28.24 -17.27
N GLU A 4 -15.43 27.92 -18.49
CA GLU A 4 -14.15 27.20 -18.71
C GLU A 4 -12.93 28.09 -18.43
N LEU A 5 -13.05 29.42 -18.57
CA LEU A 5 -11.98 30.35 -18.24
C LEU A 5 -11.91 30.58 -16.72
N ASP A 6 -13.03 30.65 -16.01
CA ASP A 6 -13.05 30.79 -14.55
C ASP A 6 -12.55 29.53 -13.83
N GLU A 7 -12.73 28.35 -14.45
CA GLU A 7 -12.12 27.09 -13.99
C GLU A 7 -10.61 27.04 -14.27
N LEU A 8 -10.14 27.71 -15.34
CA LEU A 8 -8.72 27.85 -15.67
C LEU A 8 -7.99 28.90 -14.80
N PHE A 9 -8.73 29.89 -14.26
CA PHE A 9 -8.20 30.98 -13.43
C PHE A 9 -8.51 30.86 -11.93
N GLY A 10 -9.16 29.78 -11.49
CA GLY A 10 -9.26 29.44 -10.07
C GLY A 10 -10.30 30.24 -9.27
N GLU A 11 -11.35 30.76 -9.91
CA GLU A 11 -12.53 31.34 -9.22
C GLU A 11 -13.64 30.31 -8.98
N GLY A 12 -13.44 29.06 -9.38
CA GLY A 12 -14.26 27.93 -8.96
C GLY A 12 -14.16 27.69 -7.45
N THR A 13 -15.25 27.89 -6.73
CA THR A 13 -15.45 27.77 -5.27
C THR A 13 -15.26 26.34 -4.73
N GLY A 14 -14.07 25.79 -4.89
CA GLY A 14 -13.68 24.50 -4.37
C GLY A 14 -12.18 24.47 -4.20
N THR A 15 -11.70 24.90 -3.02
CA THR A 15 -10.29 24.71 -2.65
C THR A 15 -9.90 23.26 -2.97
N PRO A 16 -8.87 23.01 -3.80
CA PRO A 16 -8.50 21.66 -4.18
C PRO A 16 -8.23 20.86 -2.91
N LYS A 17 -9.08 19.86 -2.63
CA LYS A 17 -8.93 19.02 -1.43
C LYS A 17 -7.78 18.04 -1.65
N PRO A 18 -6.89 17.87 -0.65
CA PRO A 18 -5.83 16.88 -0.73
C PRO A 18 -6.42 15.47 -0.85
N ARG A 19 -5.82 14.63 -1.69
CA ARG A 19 -6.29 13.25 -1.93
C ARG A 19 -5.81 12.26 -0.86
N THR A 20 -5.86 12.68 0.40
CA THR A 20 -5.33 11.93 1.57
C THR A 20 -6.03 10.60 1.80
N GLY A 21 -7.34 10.52 1.58
CA GLY A 21 -8.11 9.28 1.79
C GLY A 21 -7.64 8.12 0.91
N TRP A 22 -7.32 8.40 -0.35
CA TRP A 22 -6.80 7.40 -1.28
C TRP A 22 -5.41 6.90 -0.87
N ALA A 23 -4.53 7.81 -0.45
CA ALA A 23 -3.20 7.45 0.02
C ALA A 23 -3.24 6.56 1.28
N ILE A 24 -4.13 6.87 2.22
CA ILE A 24 -4.33 6.06 3.43
C ILE A 24 -4.86 4.67 3.07
N PHE A 25 -5.84 4.59 2.17
CA PHE A 25 -6.39 3.31 1.71
C PHE A 25 -5.31 2.44 1.05
N LEU A 26 -4.50 3.01 0.15
CA LEU A 26 -3.40 2.31 -0.50
C LEU A 26 -2.34 1.84 0.51
N LEU A 27 -1.96 2.69 1.47
CA LEU A 27 -1.04 2.32 2.54
C LEU A 27 -1.58 1.15 3.37
N ALA A 28 -2.84 1.21 3.80
CA ALA A 28 -3.46 0.16 4.61
C ALA A 28 -3.55 -1.17 3.84
N CYS A 29 -4.05 -1.15 2.60
CA CYS A 29 -4.12 -2.33 1.76
C CYS A 29 -2.74 -2.92 1.45
N GLY A 30 -1.75 -2.07 1.14
CA GLY A 30 -0.39 -2.50 0.87
C GLY A 30 0.26 -3.16 2.10
N LEU A 31 0.05 -2.61 3.29
CA LEU A 31 0.58 -3.16 4.54
C LEU A 31 -0.05 -4.51 4.89
N ILE A 32 -1.37 -4.61 4.77
CA ILE A 32 -2.12 -5.85 4.99
C ILE A 32 -1.62 -6.92 4.01
N LEU A 33 -1.50 -6.57 2.73
CA LEU A 33 -1.04 -7.50 1.71
C LEU A 33 0.42 -7.92 1.94
N ALA A 34 1.30 -7.01 2.38
CA ALA A 34 2.68 -7.33 2.73
C ALA A 34 2.76 -8.29 3.93
N PHE A 35 1.89 -8.09 4.94
CA PHE A 35 1.80 -8.96 6.10
C PHE A 35 1.31 -10.38 5.74
N PHE A 36 0.21 -10.49 4.98
CA PHE A 36 -0.23 -11.79 4.45
C PHE A 36 0.79 -12.40 3.48
N GLY A 37 1.55 -11.54 2.81
CA GLY A 37 2.65 -11.91 1.93
C GLY A 37 3.78 -12.67 2.62
N LEU A 38 3.94 -12.57 3.95
CA LEU A 38 4.86 -13.45 4.68
C LEU A 38 4.55 -14.93 4.48
N ALA A 39 3.29 -15.30 4.21
CA ALA A 39 2.91 -16.69 3.95
C ALA A 39 3.20 -17.15 2.50
N CYS A 40 3.36 -16.23 1.54
CA CYS A 40 3.53 -16.59 0.13
C CYS A 40 4.47 -15.63 -0.63
N THR A 41 4.13 -14.35 -0.71
CA THR A 41 5.03 -13.31 -1.24
C THR A 41 4.67 -11.90 -0.75
N SER A 42 5.63 -11.16 -0.19
CA SER A 42 5.42 -9.76 0.25
C SER A 42 5.62 -8.72 -0.87
N ALA A 43 6.18 -9.13 -2.01
CA ALA A 43 6.49 -8.24 -3.15
C ALA A 43 5.30 -7.40 -3.65
N PRO A 44 4.09 -7.95 -3.91
CA PRO A 44 2.96 -7.14 -4.36
C PRO A 44 2.49 -6.14 -3.30
N GLY A 45 2.59 -6.48 -2.01
CA GLY A 45 2.29 -5.54 -0.93
C GLY A 45 3.26 -4.36 -0.89
N GLY A 46 4.55 -4.63 -1.09
CA GLY A 46 5.57 -3.58 -1.16
C GLY A 46 5.41 -2.64 -2.35
N LEU A 47 5.01 -3.16 -3.52
CA LEU A 47 4.70 -2.32 -4.69
C LEU A 47 3.55 -1.35 -4.41
N ILE A 48 2.49 -1.80 -3.72
CA ILE A 48 1.36 -0.94 -3.35
C ILE A 48 1.80 0.16 -2.37
N VAL A 49 2.64 -0.18 -1.39
CA VAL A 49 3.17 0.82 -0.44
C VAL A 49 4.06 1.85 -1.14
N LEU A 50 4.91 1.43 -2.09
CA LEU A 50 5.70 2.35 -2.92
C LEU A 50 4.83 3.26 -3.78
N TRP A 51 3.74 2.72 -4.34
CA TRP A 51 2.80 3.53 -5.11
C TRP A 51 2.09 4.56 -4.23
N ALA A 52 1.65 4.16 -3.03
CA ALA A 52 1.06 5.06 -2.06
C ALA A 52 2.04 6.18 -1.66
N TRP A 53 3.31 5.85 -1.45
CA TRP A 53 4.37 6.82 -1.18
C TRP A 53 4.53 7.83 -2.33
N SER A 54 4.57 7.37 -3.59
CA SER A 54 4.66 8.25 -4.75
C SER A 54 3.46 9.20 -4.89
N VAL A 55 2.26 8.76 -4.51
CA VAL A 55 1.07 9.63 -4.48
C VAL A 55 1.21 10.71 -3.41
N ILE A 56 1.73 10.37 -2.22
CA ILE A 56 1.93 11.32 -1.13
C ILE A 56 3.01 12.36 -1.49
N ASP A 57 4.09 11.91 -2.12
CA ASP A 57 5.20 12.78 -2.55
C ASP A 57 4.71 13.85 -3.54
N LYS A 58 3.87 13.43 -4.51
CA LYS A 58 3.21 14.37 -5.44
C LYS A 58 2.28 15.38 -4.74
N GLU A 59 1.62 15.00 -3.64
CA GLU A 59 0.81 15.94 -2.87
C GLU A 59 1.69 16.94 -2.11
N VAL A 60 2.90 16.56 -1.67
CA VAL A 60 3.89 17.49 -1.11
C VAL A 60 4.31 18.52 -2.16
N ASP A 61 4.67 18.07 -3.36
CA ASP A 61 5.07 18.95 -4.48
C ASP A 61 3.96 19.97 -4.83
N ARG A 62 2.68 19.57 -4.71
CA ARG A 62 1.52 20.46 -4.92
C ARG A 62 1.41 21.53 -3.84
N VAL A 63 1.78 21.25 -2.60
CA VAL A 63 1.84 22.27 -1.54
C VAL A 63 3.02 23.21 -1.78
N GLU A 64 4.19 22.66 -2.11
CA GLU A 64 5.41 23.45 -2.30
C GLU A 64 5.34 24.37 -3.52
N SER A 65 4.65 23.95 -4.58
CA SER A 65 4.35 24.79 -5.75
C SER A 65 3.30 25.89 -5.48
N GLY A 66 2.70 25.94 -4.30
CA GLY A 66 1.66 26.90 -3.94
C GLY A 66 0.28 26.57 -4.52
N TYR A 67 0.09 25.37 -5.10
CA TYR A 67 -1.20 24.91 -5.61
C TYR A 67 -2.19 24.57 -4.47
N LEU A 68 -1.67 24.23 -3.30
CA LEU A 68 -2.46 23.94 -2.09
C LEU A 68 -2.18 24.98 -0.99
N PRO A 69 -3.19 25.31 -0.16
CA PRO A 69 -3.00 26.24 0.95
C PRO A 69 -2.01 25.68 1.98
N VAL A 70 -1.16 26.56 2.51
CA VAL A 70 -0.05 26.22 3.43
C VAL A 70 -0.56 25.53 4.71
N ASP A 71 -1.81 25.77 5.10
CA ASP A 71 -2.44 25.14 6.27
C ASP A 71 -2.56 23.61 6.15
N THR A 72 -2.46 23.05 4.95
CA THR A 72 -2.52 21.60 4.69
C THR A 72 -1.17 20.88 4.88
N LEU A 73 -0.08 21.64 4.95
CA LEU A 73 1.30 21.16 5.03
C LEU A 73 1.58 20.26 6.26
N PRO A 74 1.06 20.54 7.47
CA PRO A 74 1.29 19.66 8.63
C PRO A 74 0.67 18.27 8.45
N GLN A 75 -0.52 18.18 7.84
CA GLN A 75 -1.22 16.92 7.61
C GLN A 75 -0.49 16.06 6.57
N ILE A 76 -0.04 16.69 5.49
CA ILE A 76 0.70 16.01 4.42
C ILE A 76 2.06 15.52 4.94
N ARG A 77 2.79 16.31 5.72
CA ARG A 77 4.03 15.87 6.38
C ARG A 77 3.82 14.70 7.33
N ALA A 78 2.70 14.67 8.06
CA ALA A 78 2.35 13.51 8.90
C ALA A 78 2.13 12.25 8.05
N LEU A 79 1.43 12.36 6.92
CA LEU A 79 1.25 11.26 5.97
C LEU A 79 2.58 10.78 5.39
N GLN A 80 3.49 11.69 5.05
CA GLN A 80 4.81 11.36 4.52
C GLN A 80 5.63 10.55 5.54
N ARG A 81 5.65 10.96 6.82
CA ARG A 81 6.29 10.18 7.90
C ARG A 81 5.67 8.80 8.04
N LEU A 82 4.33 8.72 8.01
CA LEU A 82 3.61 7.45 8.13
C LEU A 82 3.96 6.52 6.96
N SER A 83 4.06 7.05 5.75
CA SER A 83 4.50 6.31 4.57
C SER A 83 5.95 5.83 4.67
N GLN A 84 6.86 6.64 5.22
CA GLN A 84 8.25 6.23 5.45
C GLN A 84 8.34 5.10 6.48
N ILE A 85 7.56 5.18 7.57
CA ILE A 85 7.45 4.10 8.57
C ILE A 85 6.91 2.83 7.92
N ALA A 86 5.83 2.94 7.12
CA ALA A 86 5.24 1.80 6.42
C ALA A 86 6.23 1.15 5.45
N LEU A 87 6.99 1.95 4.68
CA LEU A 87 8.04 1.46 3.80
C LEU A 87 9.15 0.73 4.57
N GLY A 88 9.61 1.31 5.68
CA GLY A 88 10.58 0.68 6.56
C GLY A 88 10.08 -0.67 7.10
N LEU A 89 8.80 -0.74 7.49
CA LEU A 89 8.17 -1.98 7.93
C LEU A 89 8.11 -3.02 6.80
N VAL A 90 7.74 -2.64 5.57
CA VAL A 90 7.75 -3.54 4.41
C VAL A 90 9.15 -4.11 4.16
N ILE A 91 10.19 -3.28 4.25
CA ILE A 91 11.58 -3.73 4.08
C ILE A 91 11.95 -4.76 5.17
N ILE A 92 11.57 -4.50 6.42
CA ILE A 92 11.78 -5.45 7.53
C ILE A 92 11.05 -6.77 7.26
N LEU A 93 9.78 -6.71 6.85
CA LEU A 93 9.00 -7.91 6.51
C LEU A 93 9.65 -8.69 5.35
N PHE A 94 10.18 -8.00 4.35
CA PHE A 94 10.90 -8.62 3.24
C PHE A 94 12.19 -9.31 3.71
N ILE A 95 12.98 -8.68 4.59
CA ILE A 95 14.17 -9.29 5.20
C ILE A 95 13.78 -10.55 5.97
N ILE A 96 12.73 -10.48 6.80
CA ILE A 96 12.20 -11.64 7.53
C ILE A 96 11.79 -12.74 6.53
N GLN A 97 11.12 -12.39 5.43
CA GLN A 97 10.71 -13.33 4.40
C GLN A 97 11.91 -14.06 3.78
N VAL A 98 12.99 -13.33 3.47
CA VAL A 98 14.24 -13.92 2.95
C VAL A 98 14.86 -14.85 3.97
N ILE A 99 14.92 -14.46 5.24
CA ILE A 99 15.44 -15.31 6.33
C ILE A 99 14.62 -16.59 6.47
N LEU A 100 13.27 -16.49 6.49
CA LEU A 100 12.38 -17.65 6.55
C LEU A 100 12.55 -18.58 5.34
N LEU A 101 12.76 -18.01 4.14
CA LEU A 101 13.03 -18.76 2.93
C LEU A 101 14.36 -19.52 3.03
N CYS A 102 15.42 -18.86 3.49
CA CYS A 102 16.74 -19.49 3.69
C CYS A 102 16.71 -20.60 4.75
N MET A 103 15.82 -20.52 5.73
CA MET A 103 15.63 -21.56 6.75
C MET A 103 14.74 -22.72 6.29
N GLY A 104 14.20 -22.70 5.06
CA GLY A 104 13.31 -23.75 4.56
C GLY A 104 11.92 -23.77 5.23
N PHE A 105 11.51 -22.68 5.89
CA PHE A 105 10.23 -22.60 6.60
C PHE A 105 9.03 -22.94 5.70
N TYR A 106 9.07 -22.46 4.45
CA TYR A 106 8.01 -22.71 3.47
C TYR A 106 7.89 -24.18 3.09
N GLU A 107 8.99 -24.95 3.07
CA GLU A 107 8.92 -26.38 2.78
C GLU A 107 8.11 -27.11 3.85
N HIS A 108 8.33 -26.78 5.13
CA HIS A 108 7.57 -27.37 6.23
C HIS A 108 6.10 -26.93 6.23
N VAL A 109 5.83 -25.64 6.03
CA VAL A 109 4.45 -25.12 6.02
C VAL A 109 3.66 -25.69 4.85
N PHE A 110 4.20 -25.67 3.63
CA PHE A 110 3.51 -26.20 2.45
C PHE A 110 3.37 -27.72 2.49
N ALA A 111 4.35 -28.45 3.04
CA ALA A 111 4.20 -29.89 3.26
C ALA A 111 3.01 -30.18 4.19
N GLN A 112 2.93 -29.49 5.33
CA GLN A 112 1.86 -29.69 6.31
C GLN A 112 0.47 -29.27 5.78
N LEU A 113 0.41 -28.19 4.99
CA LEU A 113 -0.79 -27.78 4.29
C LEU A 113 -1.22 -28.83 3.26
N GLY A 114 -0.29 -29.33 2.46
CA GLY A 114 -0.54 -30.35 1.45
C GLY A 114 -1.12 -31.63 2.06
N TYR A 115 -0.54 -32.12 3.16
CA TYR A 115 -1.06 -33.29 3.87
C TYR A 115 -2.49 -33.10 4.40
N THR A 116 -2.89 -31.89 4.75
CA THR A 116 -4.22 -31.63 5.32
C THR A 116 -5.26 -31.34 4.23
N ILE A 117 -4.89 -30.54 3.23
CA ILE A 117 -5.81 -30.03 2.21
C ILE A 117 -6.06 -31.05 1.12
N ILE A 118 -5.03 -31.76 0.63
CA ILE A 118 -5.17 -32.73 -0.47
C ILE A 118 -6.21 -33.83 -0.16
N PRO A 119 -6.19 -34.50 1.01
CA PRO A 119 -7.21 -35.52 1.32
C PRO A 119 -8.60 -34.93 1.52
N LEU A 120 -8.70 -33.71 2.06
CA LEU A 120 -9.98 -33.02 2.22
C LEU A 120 -10.61 -32.65 0.86
N LEU A 121 -9.79 -32.16 -0.08
CA LEU A 121 -10.19 -31.89 -1.45
C LEU A 121 -10.59 -33.18 -2.20
N ARG A 122 -9.85 -34.27 -2.00
CA ARG A 122 -10.18 -35.58 -2.58
C ARG A 122 -11.52 -36.12 -2.07
N SER A 123 -11.78 -35.95 -0.77
CA SER A 123 -13.06 -36.29 -0.13
C SER A 123 -14.22 -35.45 -0.69
N LEU A 124 -14.03 -34.15 -0.85
CA LEU A 124 -15.04 -33.23 -1.40
C LEU A 124 -15.33 -33.45 -2.90
N LEU A 125 -14.32 -33.86 -3.68
CA LEU A 125 -14.45 -34.09 -5.12
C LEU A 125 -14.98 -35.49 -5.48
N GLY A 126 -15.21 -36.36 -4.51
CA GLY A 126 -15.79 -37.70 -4.75
C GLY A 126 -14.91 -38.62 -5.61
N THR A 127 -13.63 -38.32 -5.76
CA THR A 127 -12.64 -39.17 -6.45
C THR A 127 -12.04 -40.17 -5.46
N GLY A 128 -12.93 -41.05 -4.96
CA GLY A 128 -12.58 -42.25 -4.20
C GLY A 128 -12.27 -43.42 -5.11
#